data_AF-A0A850JDG5-F1
#
_entry.id   AF-A0A850JDG5-F1
#
_cell.length_a   1.000
_cell.length_b   1.000
_cell.length_c   1.000
_cell.angle_alpha   90.00
_cell.angle_beta   90.00
_cell.angle_gamma   90.00
#
_symmetry.space_group_name_H-M   'P 1'
#
loop_
_entity.id
_entity.type
_entity.pdbx_description
1 polymer ?
#
loop_
_entity_poly.entity_id
_entity_poly.type
_entity_poly.pdbx_seq_one_letter_code
_entity_poly.pdbx_strand_id
1 'polypeptide(L)'
;MRTAEADAEVRSGLHRIRAEFSVPGPFPPAVLAEAAGPAALADGRADLRDVPFFTLDPPGSMDLDQAMHLERRPSGHRVRYAIADVAGFVRPGGALDAEAHARGVTLYLPDANSPLHPRPLSEGTASLLPGRERPAVAWTIDIDGAGRITGVDVRRALVRSRDRLDYATARHDDGDPRIALLGEIGERLIAAEAARGGVSLPLPEQEVVHANGGWALKLRGDLATEAWNAQIPLLTGRAAARPVSLPPIHL
;
A
#
# COMPACT_ATOMS: atom_id res chain seq x y z
N MET A 1 27.49 -4.52 -32.74
CA MET A 1 26.20 -3.81 -32.85
C MET A 1 25.28 -4.23 -31.71
N ARG A 2 25.67 -4.22 -30.43
CA ARG A 2 25.01 -5.19 -29.53
C ARG A 2 24.59 -4.77 -28.13
N THR A 3 25.06 -3.66 -27.57
CA THR A 3 24.53 -3.17 -26.28
C THR A 3 24.04 -1.74 -26.36
N ALA A 4 24.89 -0.76 -26.67
CA ALA A 4 24.48 0.64 -26.70
C ALA A 4 23.37 0.98 -27.74
N GLU A 5 23.41 0.39 -28.94
CA GLU A 5 22.37 0.57 -29.95
C GLU A 5 21.06 -0.13 -29.57
N ALA A 6 21.15 -1.35 -28.99
CA ALA A 6 19.99 -2.08 -28.49
C ALA A 6 19.36 -1.34 -27.30
N ASP A 7 20.17 -0.76 -26.41
CA ASP A 7 19.71 0.07 -25.29
C ASP A 7 19.04 1.36 -25.77
N ALA A 8 19.53 1.96 -26.86
CA ALA A 8 18.91 3.13 -27.46
C ALA A 8 17.57 2.78 -28.12
N GLU A 9 17.48 1.63 -28.78
CA GLU A 9 16.25 1.10 -29.37
C GLU A 9 15.20 0.81 -28.29
N VAL A 10 15.58 0.12 -27.21
CA VAL A 10 14.68 -0.16 -26.07
C VAL A 10 14.19 1.15 -25.43
N ARG A 11 15.10 2.11 -25.17
CA ARG A 11 14.72 3.42 -24.62
C ARG A 11 13.76 4.19 -25.54
N SER A 12 14.01 4.18 -26.85
CA SER A 12 13.12 4.77 -27.85
C SER A 12 11.75 4.08 -27.88
N GLY A 13 11.72 2.75 -27.78
CA GLY A 13 10.50 1.96 -27.63
C GLY A 13 9.69 2.35 -26.39
N LEU A 14 10.34 2.42 -25.23
CA LEU A 14 9.71 2.84 -23.97
C LEU A 14 9.16 4.27 -24.05
N HIS A 15 9.87 5.19 -24.73
CA HIS A 15 9.38 6.54 -24.99
C HIS A 15 8.12 6.55 -25.87
N ARG A 16 8.08 5.73 -26.94
CA ARG A 16 6.89 5.60 -27.80
C ARG A 16 5.69 5.04 -27.03
N ILE A 17 5.90 4.01 -26.21
CA ILE A 17 4.84 3.43 -25.35
C ILE A 17 4.30 4.52 -24.41
N ARG A 18 5.17 5.30 -23.75
CA ARG A 18 4.72 6.40 -22.89
C ARG A 18 3.85 7.42 -23.61
N ALA A 19 4.25 7.80 -24.84
CA ALA A 19 3.48 8.73 -25.65
C ALA A 19 2.14 8.14 -26.09
N GLU A 20 2.12 6.89 -26.53
CA GLU A 20 0.92 6.16 -26.96
C GLU A 20 -0.12 6.06 -25.84
N PHE A 21 0.32 5.68 -24.63
CA PHE A 21 -0.55 5.56 -23.46
C PHE A 21 -0.75 6.88 -22.70
N SER A 22 -0.27 8.01 -23.24
CA SER A 22 -0.41 9.34 -22.63
C SER A 22 0.04 9.38 -21.16
N VAL A 23 1.16 8.72 -20.85
CA VAL A 23 1.71 8.63 -19.49
C VAL A 23 2.00 10.05 -18.97
N PRO A 24 1.40 10.46 -17.84
CA PRO A 24 1.57 11.80 -17.31
C PRO A 24 3.04 12.14 -17.04
N GLY A 25 3.45 13.35 -17.44
CA GLY A 25 4.79 13.88 -17.23
C GLY A 25 5.04 14.41 -15.81
N PRO A 26 6.03 15.29 -15.62
CA PRO A 26 6.29 15.95 -14.34
C PRO A 26 5.09 16.73 -13.82
N PHE A 27 4.95 16.81 -12.49
CA PHE A 27 3.89 17.58 -11.86
C PHE A 27 4.04 19.09 -12.12
N PRO A 28 2.92 19.80 -12.37
CA PRO A 28 2.93 21.26 -12.44
C PRO A 28 3.40 21.92 -11.12
N PRO A 29 4.04 23.10 -11.16
CA PRO A 29 4.53 23.78 -9.95
C PRO A 29 3.45 24.06 -8.90
N ALA A 30 2.21 24.37 -9.32
CA ALA A 30 1.09 24.60 -8.41
C ALA A 30 0.72 23.33 -7.63
N VAL A 31 0.82 22.15 -8.25
CA VAL A 31 0.56 20.86 -7.61
C VAL A 31 1.65 20.54 -6.59
N LEU A 32 2.92 20.79 -6.94
CA LEU A 32 4.05 20.60 -6.02
C LEU A 32 3.95 21.52 -4.80
N ALA A 33 3.55 22.78 -5.00
CA ALA A 33 3.36 23.73 -3.92
C ALA A 33 2.22 23.30 -2.96
N GLU A 34 1.09 22.83 -3.51
CA GLU A 34 -0.02 22.32 -2.70
C GLU A 34 0.36 21.05 -1.94
N ALA A 35 1.04 20.10 -2.58
CA ALA A 35 1.49 18.84 -1.97
C ALA A 35 2.55 19.02 -0.86
N ALA A 36 3.31 20.11 -0.88
CA ALA A 36 4.26 20.46 0.18
C ALA A 36 3.59 21.07 1.43
N GLY A 37 2.29 21.39 1.33
CA GLY A 37 1.51 21.92 2.45
C GLY A 37 1.28 20.89 3.57
N PRO A 38 0.92 21.34 4.77
CA PRO A 38 0.53 20.44 5.85
C PRO A 38 -0.81 19.76 5.51
N ALA A 39 -1.04 18.58 6.10
CA ALA A 39 -2.38 18.01 6.11
C ALA A 39 -3.36 18.97 6.80
N ALA A 40 -4.55 19.11 6.25
CA ALA A 40 -5.73 19.60 6.94
C ALA A 40 -6.14 18.57 8.00
N LEU A 41 -5.48 18.64 9.16
CA LEU A 41 -5.84 17.83 10.31
C LEU A 41 -7.07 18.46 10.98
N ALA A 42 -8.24 17.85 10.80
CA ALA A 42 -9.41 18.19 11.61
C ALA A 42 -9.16 17.77 13.08
N ASP A 43 -9.70 18.55 14.01
CA ASP A 43 -9.75 18.20 15.43
C ASP A 43 -10.55 16.89 15.63
N GLY A 44 -10.15 16.08 16.62
CA GLY A 44 -10.88 14.85 17.00
C GLY A 44 -10.36 13.54 16.41
N ARG A 45 -9.14 13.50 15.85
CA ARG A 45 -8.48 12.23 15.48
C ARG A 45 -8.22 11.37 16.72
N ALA A 46 -8.45 10.07 16.60
CA ALA A 46 -8.05 9.12 17.64
C ALA A 46 -6.52 9.08 17.76
N ASP A 47 -6.02 8.98 18.99
CA ASP A 47 -4.60 8.75 19.23
C ASP A 47 -4.29 7.26 19.23
N LEU A 48 -3.58 6.79 18.21
CA LEU A 48 -3.11 5.42 18.08
C LEU A 48 -1.59 5.37 17.95
N ARG A 49 -0.88 6.43 18.38
CA ARG A 49 0.58 6.52 18.26
C ARG A 49 1.29 5.41 19.04
N ASP A 50 0.69 4.92 20.12
CA ASP A 50 1.25 3.85 20.96
C ASP A 50 0.97 2.44 20.43
N VAL A 51 0.12 2.28 19.42
CA VAL A 51 -0.04 0.99 18.74
C VAL A 51 1.23 0.72 17.91
N PRO A 52 1.93 -0.43 18.12
CA PRO A 52 3.19 -0.69 17.44
C PRO A 52 2.96 -1.21 16.01
N PHE A 53 2.48 -0.33 15.14
CA PHE A 53 2.32 -0.61 13.71
C PHE A 53 3.68 -0.90 13.05
N PHE A 54 3.68 -1.73 12.02
CA PHE A 54 4.79 -1.94 11.11
C PHE A 54 4.29 -1.97 9.66
N THR A 55 5.16 -1.66 8.70
CA THR A 55 4.87 -1.83 7.27
C THR A 55 5.61 -3.06 6.73
N LEU A 56 5.14 -3.58 5.59
CA LEU A 56 5.75 -4.71 4.91
C LEU A 56 5.54 -4.54 3.41
N ASP A 57 6.63 -4.22 2.71
CA ASP A 57 6.61 -3.73 1.33
C ASP A 57 7.81 -4.29 0.53
N PRO A 58 7.89 -4.07 -0.80
CA PRO A 58 9.10 -4.40 -1.55
C PRO A 58 10.36 -3.68 -1.02
N PRO A 59 11.56 -4.26 -1.21
CA PRO A 59 12.80 -3.63 -0.82
C PRO A 59 12.96 -2.23 -1.42
N GLY A 60 13.26 -1.25 -0.56
CA GLY A 60 13.48 0.14 -0.97
C GLY A 60 12.22 0.99 -1.09
N SER A 61 11.02 0.45 -0.83
CA SER A 61 9.78 1.23 -0.85
C SER A 61 9.81 2.42 0.13
N MET A 62 9.27 3.54 -0.35
CA MET A 62 9.19 4.82 0.37
C MET A 62 7.77 5.36 0.43
N ASP A 63 6.91 4.96 -0.48
CA ASP A 63 5.47 5.24 -0.58
C ASP A 63 4.66 4.22 0.23
N LEU A 64 4.85 4.25 1.55
CA LEU A 64 4.23 3.30 2.47
C LEU A 64 2.79 3.74 2.78
N ASP A 65 1.86 3.27 1.96
CA ASP A 65 0.43 3.61 2.08
C ASP A 65 -0.26 2.91 3.25
N GLN A 66 0.32 1.83 3.76
CA GLN A 66 -0.32 0.94 4.70
C GLN A 66 0.62 0.45 5.80
N ALA A 67 0.08 0.33 7.02
CA ALA A 67 0.77 -0.25 8.17
C ALA A 67 -0.20 -1.13 8.96
N MET A 68 0.30 -2.18 9.59
CA MET A 68 -0.52 -3.11 10.35
C MET A 68 0.02 -3.40 11.74
N HIS A 69 -0.89 -3.80 12.62
CA HIS A 69 -0.59 -4.38 13.92
C HIS A 69 -1.54 -5.54 14.14
N LEU A 70 -0.98 -6.71 14.45
CA LEU A 70 -1.72 -7.97 14.54
C LEU A 70 -1.69 -8.47 15.98
N GLU A 71 -2.81 -8.98 16.47
CA GLU A 71 -2.96 -9.44 17.86
C GLU A 71 -3.79 -10.73 17.91
N ARG A 72 -3.33 -11.73 18.66
CA ARG A 72 -4.16 -12.91 18.98
C ARG A 72 -5.21 -12.53 20.03
N ARG A 73 -6.42 -13.04 19.87
CA ARG A 73 -7.56 -12.85 20.79
C ARG A 73 -8.03 -14.24 21.25
N PRO A 74 -8.75 -14.34 22.39
CA PRO A 74 -9.25 -15.64 22.87
C PRO A 74 -10.05 -16.44 21.84
N SER A 75 -10.78 -15.76 20.94
CA SER A 75 -11.64 -16.38 19.93
C SER A 75 -11.20 -16.09 18.48
N GLY A 76 -9.95 -15.72 18.24
CA GLY A 76 -9.43 -15.43 16.89
C GLY A 76 -8.34 -14.37 16.88
N HIS A 77 -8.47 -13.34 16.03
CA HIS A 77 -7.44 -12.31 15.86
C HIS A 77 -8.05 -10.92 15.75
N ARG A 78 -7.24 -9.92 16.08
CA ARG A 78 -7.49 -8.50 15.81
C ARG A 78 -6.45 -8.00 14.83
N VAL A 79 -6.93 -7.44 13.73
CA VAL A 79 -6.14 -6.76 12.70
C VAL A 79 -6.38 -5.27 12.84
N ARG A 80 -5.36 -4.53 13.26
CA ARG A 80 -5.36 -3.07 13.14
C ARG A 80 -4.62 -2.71 11.86
N TYR A 81 -5.26 -1.97 10.97
CA TYR A 81 -4.73 -1.65 9.66
C TYR A 81 -4.89 -0.15 9.41
N ALA A 82 -3.77 0.57 9.38
CA ALA A 82 -3.69 2.00 9.17
C ALA A 82 -3.39 2.26 7.69
N ILE A 83 -4.29 3.00 7.03
CA ILE A 83 -4.10 3.47 5.66
C ILE A 83 -3.74 4.96 5.70
N ALA A 84 -2.72 5.39 4.98
CA ALA A 84 -2.32 6.79 4.90
C ALA A 84 -3.52 7.68 4.53
N ASP A 85 -3.76 8.73 5.32
CA ASP A 85 -4.89 9.64 5.09
C ASP A 85 -4.50 10.74 4.08
N VAL A 86 -4.25 10.31 2.83
CA VAL A 86 -3.87 11.21 1.73
C VAL A 86 -4.94 12.28 1.47
N ALA A 87 -6.21 11.93 1.69
CA ALA A 87 -7.33 12.86 1.59
C ALA A 87 -7.21 14.04 2.56
N GLY A 88 -6.47 13.90 3.66
CA GLY A 88 -6.12 15.01 4.56
C GLY A 88 -5.19 16.05 3.93
N PHE A 89 -4.46 15.73 2.87
CA PHE A 89 -3.54 16.64 2.17
C PHE A 89 -4.14 17.21 0.88
N VAL A 90 -5.20 16.61 0.36
CA VAL A 90 -5.83 16.99 -0.90
C VAL A 90 -6.99 17.94 -0.63
N ARG A 91 -6.87 19.20 -1.06
CA ARG A 91 -7.96 20.17 -0.95
C ARG A 91 -8.94 19.98 -2.11
N PRO A 92 -10.24 19.73 -1.86
CA PRO A 92 -11.23 19.61 -2.94
C PRO A 92 -11.23 20.82 -3.86
N GLY A 93 -11.20 20.59 -5.17
CA GLY A 93 -11.09 21.63 -6.21
C GLY A 93 -9.73 22.32 -6.28
N GLY A 94 -8.73 21.83 -5.54
CA GLY A 94 -7.35 22.29 -5.58
C GLY A 94 -6.56 21.79 -6.79
N ALA A 95 -5.32 22.24 -6.91
CA ALA A 95 -4.45 21.84 -8.01
C ALA A 95 -4.06 20.36 -7.87
N LEU A 96 -3.77 19.92 -6.64
CA LEU A 96 -3.44 18.52 -6.35
C LEU A 96 -4.63 17.59 -6.59
N ASP A 97 -5.83 18.02 -6.23
CA ASP A 97 -7.08 17.28 -6.46
C ASP A 97 -7.34 17.07 -7.96
N ALA A 98 -7.27 18.15 -8.75
CA ALA A 98 -7.48 18.08 -10.20
C ALA A 98 -6.45 17.19 -10.89
N GLU A 99 -5.17 17.29 -10.50
CA GLU A 99 -4.10 16.46 -11.06
C GLU A 99 -4.24 14.99 -10.66
N ALA A 100 -4.61 14.69 -9.41
CA ALA A 100 -4.85 13.31 -8.96
C ALA A 100 -6.01 12.66 -9.75
N HIS A 101 -7.09 13.41 -10.00
CA HIS A 101 -8.19 12.95 -10.85
C HIS A 101 -7.76 12.75 -12.31
N ALA A 102 -6.90 13.62 -12.86
CA ALA A 102 -6.40 13.48 -14.22
C ALA A 102 -5.47 12.26 -14.39
N ARG A 103 -4.67 11.94 -13.36
CA ARG A 103 -3.77 10.77 -13.36
C ARG A 103 -4.50 9.47 -13.07
N GLY A 104 -5.43 9.47 -12.11
CA GLY A 104 -6.22 8.33 -11.66
C GLY A 104 -5.45 7.26 -10.88
N VAL A 105 -4.28 6.86 -11.36
CA VAL A 105 -3.44 5.80 -10.78
C VAL A 105 -1.94 6.11 -10.90
N THR A 106 -1.12 5.42 -10.12
CA THR A 106 0.32 5.34 -10.40
C THR A 106 0.55 4.38 -11.55
N LEU A 107 1.30 4.80 -12.57
CA LEU A 107 1.73 3.94 -13.67
C LEU A 107 3.17 3.49 -13.43
N TYR A 108 3.37 2.18 -13.30
CA TYR A 108 4.70 1.57 -13.20
C TYR A 108 5.18 1.16 -14.58
N LEU A 109 6.35 1.66 -14.99
CA LEU A 109 7.01 1.34 -16.25
C LEU A 109 8.32 0.60 -15.99
N PRO A 110 8.85 -0.13 -16.98
CA PRO A 110 10.13 -0.85 -16.85
C PRO A 110 11.32 -0.01 -16.34
N ASP A 111 11.34 1.29 -16.64
CA ASP A 111 12.47 2.19 -16.39
C ASP A 111 12.11 3.41 -15.53
N ALA A 112 10.83 3.59 -15.16
CA ALA A 112 10.37 4.69 -14.30
C ALA A 112 8.98 4.41 -13.75
N ASN A 113 8.47 5.29 -12.89
CA ASN A 113 7.04 5.35 -12.58
C ASN A 113 6.50 6.78 -12.81
N SER A 114 5.22 6.89 -13.12
CA SER A 114 4.46 8.13 -13.08
C SER A 114 3.50 8.05 -11.90
N PRO A 115 3.85 8.62 -10.74
CA PRO A 115 3.07 8.45 -9.52
C PRO A 115 1.77 9.25 -9.58
N LEU A 116 0.75 8.76 -8.87
CA LEU A 116 -0.53 9.44 -8.68
C LEU A 116 -0.37 10.76 -7.94
N HIS A 117 0.47 10.76 -6.90
CA HIS A 117 0.75 11.93 -6.07
C HIS A 117 2.22 12.34 -6.18
N PRO A 118 2.56 13.62 -5.95
CA PRO A 118 3.96 14.06 -5.90
C PRO A 118 4.76 13.33 -4.82
N ARG A 119 6.02 12.98 -5.12
CA ARG A 119 6.92 12.29 -4.17
C ARG A 119 7.07 12.97 -2.81
N PRO A 120 7.16 14.32 -2.69
CA PRO A 120 7.19 14.97 -1.38
C PRO A 120 6.00 14.62 -0.48
N LEU A 121 4.86 14.27 -1.08
CA LEU A 121 3.67 13.80 -0.39
C LEU A 121 3.70 12.27 -0.22
N SER A 122 3.71 11.51 -1.33
CA SER A 122 3.55 10.05 -1.30
C SER A 122 4.71 9.32 -0.61
N GLU A 123 5.94 9.78 -0.78
CA GLU A 123 7.15 9.19 -0.16
C GLU A 123 7.59 9.94 1.10
N GLY A 124 6.81 10.95 1.51
CA GLY A 124 7.20 11.90 2.55
C GLY A 124 6.14 12.08 3.63
N THR A 125 5.31 13.12 3.47
CA THR A 125 4.38 13.58 4.51
C THR A 125 3.18 12.66 4.70
N ALA A 126 2.72 11.95 3.66
CA ALA A 126 1.65 10.96 3.76
C ALA A 126 2.18 9.56 4.10
N SER A 127 3.37 9.20 3.63
CA SER A 127 3.98 7.88 3.86
C SER A 127 4.08 7.54 5.35
N LEU A 128 3.70 6.31 5.69
CA LEU A 128 3.75 5.74 7.04
C LEU A 128 5.17 5.31 7.46
N LEU A 129 6.17 6.14 7.15
CA LEU A 129 7.57 5.93 7.50
C LEU A 129 7.75 5.74 9.02
N PRO A 130 8.71 4.88 9.44
CA PRO A 130 8.92 4.56 10.84
C PRO A 130 9.33 5.78 11.66
N GLY A 131 8.85 5.85 12.89
CA GLY A 131 9.13 6.91 13.86
C GLY A 131 8.44 8.25 13.58
N ARG A 132 7.67 8.37 12.48
CA ARG A 132 6.96 9.59 12.11
C ARG A 132 5.49 9.53 12.52
N GLU A 133 4.98 10.63 13.06
CA GLU A 133 3.55 10.78 13.28
C GLU A 133 2.87 11.09 11.95
N ARG A 134 1.83 10.32 11.64
CA ARG A 134 1.12 10.40 10.37
C ARG A 134 -0.40 10.31 10.57
N PRO A 135 -1.18 11.11 9.84
CA PRO A 135 -2.62 10.92 9.79
C PRO A 135 -2.93 9.63 9.01
N ALA A 136 -3.82 8.82 9.56
CA ALA A 136 -4.27 7.59 8.93
C ALA A 136 -5.77 7.39 9.12
N VAL A 137 -6.37 6.61 8.23
CA VAL A 137 -7.65 5.95 8.46
C VAL A 137 -7.34 4.58 9.03
N ALA A 138 -7.56 4.42 10.34
CA ALA A 138 -7.24 3.21 11.07
C ALA A 138 -8.48 2.32 11.20
N TRP A 139 -8.38 1.12 10.64
CA TRP A 139 -9.35 0.04 10.77
C TRP A 139 -8.94 -0.87 11.92
N THR A 140 -9.90 -1.24 12.77
CA THR A 140 -9.76 -2.34 13.73
C THR A 140 -10.78 -3.42 13.36
N ILE A 141 -10.30 -4.57 12.92
CA ILE A 141 -11.11 -5.68 12.43
C ILE A 141 -10.84 -6.90 13.29
N ASP A 142 -11.88 -7.40 13.96
CA ASP A 142 -11.83 -8.67 14.67
C ASP A 142 -12.31 -9.79 13.75
N ILE A 143 -11.56 -10.90 13.73
CA ILE A 143 -11.92 -12.12 13.02
C ILE A 143 -11.95 -13.31 13.97
N ASP A 144 -12.87 -14.25 13.74
CA ASP A 144 -12.94 -15.51 14.48
C ASP A 144 -11.90 -16.54 14.00
N GLY A 145 -11.86 -17.71 14.64
CA GLY A 145 -10.99 -18.82 14.26
C GLY A 145 -11.21 -19.36 12.84
N ALA A 146 -12.34 -19.04 12.20
CA ALA A 146 -12.66 -19.41 10.83
C ALA A 146 -12.47 -18.27 9.82
N GLY A 147 -11.85 -17.15 10.24
CA GLY A 147 -11.59 -15.99 9.36
C GLY A 147 -12.84 -15.19 9.02
N ARG A 148 -13.93 -15.31 9.80
CA ARG A 148 -15.13 -14.48 9.66
C ARG A 148 -14.99 -13.21 10.47
N ILE A 149 -15.38 -12.07 9.90
CA ILE A 149 -15.34 -10.78 10.57
C ILE A 149 -16.42 -10.74 11.67
N THR A 150 -16.01 -10.54 12.91
CA THR A 150 -16.89 -10.44 14.09
C THR A 150 -17.04 -9.01 14.61
N GLY A 151 -16.12 -8.11 14.28
CA GLY A 151 -16.19 -6.69 14.67
C GLY A 151 -15.42 -5.80 13.70
N VAL A 152 -15.90 -4.58 13.49
CA VAL A 152 -15.27 -3.55 12.65
C VAL A 152 -15.44 -2.20 13.32
N ASP A 153 -14.36 -1.45 13.45
CA ASP A 153 -14.33 -0.04 13.82
C ASP A 153 -13.36 0.67 12.89
N VAL A 154 -13.73 1.87 12.44
CA VAL A 154 -12.89 2.70 11.56
C VAL A 154 -12.86 4.12 12.10
N ARG A 155 -11.66 4.69 12.24
CA ARG A 155 -11.47 6.05 12.74
C ARG A 155 -10.37 6.76 11.98
N ARG A 156 -10.52 8.06 11.78
CA ARG A 156 -9.37 8.92 11.51
C ARG A 156 -8.51 8.99 12.77
N ALA A 157 -7.21 8.74 12.61
CA ALA A 157 -6.27 8.63 13.72
C ALA A 157 -4.94 9.33 13.40
N LEU A 158 -4.16 9.59 14.44
CA LEU A 158 -2.71 9.78 14.34
C LEU A 158 -2.02 8.47 14.73
N VAL A 159 -1.11 8.00 13.88
CA VAL A 159 -0.36 6.77 14.09
C VAL A 159 1.14 7.05 14.06
N ARG A 160 1.93 6.11 14.58
CA ARG A 160 3.39 6.11 14.46
C ARG A 160 3.86 4.69 14.16
N SER A 161 4.16 4.42 12.89
CA SER A 161 4.79 3.15 12.52
C SER A 161 6.14 3.01 13.22
N ARG A 162 6.49 1.80 13.65
CA ARG A 162 7.71 1.51 14.40
C ARG A 162 8.79 0.97 13.49
N ASP A 163 8.41 0.09 12.57
CA ASP A 163 9.33 -0.61 11.69
C ASP A 163 8.83 -0.58 10.24
N ARG A 164 9.79 -0.52 9.31
CA ARG A 164 9.59 -0.74 7.89
C ARG A 164 10.25 -2.06 7.54
N LEU A 165 9.45 -3.10 7.34
CA LEU A 165 9.94 -4.42 6.92
C LEU A 165 9.91 -4.50 5.39
N ASP A 166 10.74 -5.37 4.84
CA ASP A 166 10.69 -5.71 3.42
C ASP A 166 10.57 -7.21 3.19
N TYR A 167 9.94 -7.61 2.08
CA TYR A 167 9.73 -9.02 1.77
C TYR A 167 11.03 -9.81 1.56
N ALA A 168 12.15 -9.15 1.27
CA ALA A 168 13.42 -9.84 1.09
C ALA A 168 14.01 -10.35 2.42
N THR A 169 13.71 -9.66 3.52
CA THR A 169 14.25 -9.92 4.86
C THR A 169 13.21 -10.37 5.89
N ALA A 170 11.92 -10.26 5.58
CA ALA A 170 10.81 -10.67 6.45
C ALA A 170 10.13 -11.95 5.90
N ARG A 171 10.91 -13.02 5.73
CA ARG A 171 10.41 -14.32 5.27
C ARG A 171 9.79 -15.11 6.41
N HIS A 172 8.96 -16.08 6.04
CA HIS A 172 8.22 -16.92 6.98
C HIS A 172 9.09 -17.68 8.00
N ASP A 173 10.35 -17.95 7.65
CA ASP A 173 11.32 -18.77 8.37
C ASP A 173 12.34 -17.95 9.15
N ASP A 174 12.30 -16.61 9.05
CA ASP A 174 13.27 -15.71 9.70
C ASP A 174 13.00 -15.52 11.22
N GLY A 175 11.93 -16.12 11.75
CA GLY A 175 11.61 -16.15 13.19
C GLY A 175 10.98 -14.87 13.74
N ASP A 176 10.63 -13.89 12.91
CA ASP A 176 9.91 -12.69 13.35
C ASP A 176 8.47 -13.06 13.79
N PRO A 177 8.10 -12.84 15.07
CA PRO A 177 6.78 -13.21 15.57
C PRO A 177 5.63 -12.46 14.87
N ARG A 178 5.89 -11.29 14.29
CA ARG A 178 4.89 -10.53 13.52
C ARG A 178 4.58 -11.21 12.20
N ILE A 179 5.61 -11.75 11.53
CA ILE A 179 5.47 -12.48 10.27
C ILE A 179 4.82 -13.85 10.51
N ALA A 180 5.19 -14.53 11.60
CA ALA A 180 4.50 -15.76 12.00
C ALA A 180 2.99 -15.52 12.24
N LEU A 181 2.64 -14.43 12.93
CA LEU A 181 1.24 -14.06 13.17
C LEU A 181 0.52 -13.62 11.89
N LEU A 182 1.21 -12.92 10.98
CA LEU A 182 0.70 -12.61 9.65
C LEU A 182 0.38 -13.89 8.88
N GLY A 183 1.25 -14.90 8.95
CA GLY A 183 1.00 -16.22 8.35
C GLY A 183 -0.23 -16.91 8.92
N GLU A 184 -0.37 -16.97 10.25
CA GLU A 184 -1.54 -17.54 10.91
C GLU A 184 -2.86 -16.88 10.48
N ILE A 185 -2.86 -15.55 10.32
CA ILE A 185 -4.03 -14.79 9.87
C ILE A 185 -4.25 -15.00 8.37
N GLY A 186 -3.20 -14.89 7.56
CA GLY A 186 -3.23 -15.02 6.10
C GLY A 186 -3.77 -16.38 5.66
N GLU A 187 -3.23 -17.48 6.22
CA GLU A 187 -3.68 -18.84 5.92
C GLU A 187 -5.17 -19.05 6.25
N ARG A 188 -5.64 -18.51 7.39
CA ARG A 188 -7.06 -18.56 7.75
C ARG A 188 -7.93 -17.79 6.77
N LEU A 189 -7.50 -16.62 6.34
CA LEU A 189 -8.24 -15.78 5.39
C LEU A 189 -8.29 -16.42 4.00
N ILE A 190 -7.18 -16.99 3.54
CA ILE A 190 -7.10 -17.78 2.29
C ILE A 190 -8.03 -18.99 2.36
N ALA A 191 -7.99 -19.77 3.45
CA ALA A 191 -8.88 -20.92 3.62
C ALA A 191 -10.35 -20.49 3.63
N ALA A 192 -10.66 -19.38 4.29
CA ALA A 192 -12.02 -18.83 4.33
C ALA A 192 -12.46 -18.32 2.94
N GLU A 193 -11.56 -17.73 2.14
CA GLU A 193 -11.80 -17.34 0.76
C GLU A 193 -12.10 -18.54 -0.13
N ALA A 194 -11.28 -19.58 -0.08
CA ALA A 194 -11.50 -20.82 -0.81
C ALA A 194 -12.86 -21.46 -0.44
N ALA A 195 -13.22 -21.47 0.85
CA ALA A 195 -14.51 -21.99 1.32
C ALA A 195 -15.73 -21.18 0.80
N ARG A 196 -15.54 -19.94 0.36
CA ARG A 196 -16.57 -19.11 -0.30
C ARG A 196 -16.55 -19.22 -1.83
N GLY A 197 -15.67 -20.05 -2.40
CA GLY A 197 -15.49 -20.18 -3.84
C GLY A 197 -14.64 -19.07 -4.47
N GLY A 198 -13.85 -18.34 -3.68
CA GLY A 198 -12.88 -17.38 -4.20
C GLY A 198 -11.75 -18.05 -4.96
N VAL A 199 -11.31 -17.44 -6.06
CA VAL A 199 -10.23 -17.94 -6.91
C VAL A 199 -9.15 -16.88 -6.99
N SER A 200 -7.95 -17.23 -6.52
CA SER A 200 -6.72 -16.45 -6.72
C SER A 200 -5.82 -17.22 -7.67
N LEU A 201 -5.38 -16.55 -8.75
CA LEU A 201 -4.46 -17.13 -9.73
C LEU A 201 -3.07 -16.56 -9.47
N PRO A 202 -2.13 -17.35 -8.90
CA PRO A 202 -0.75 -16.90 -8.72
C PRO A 202 -0.07 -16.89 -10.09
N LEU A 203 -0.07 -15.73 -10.74
CA LEU A 203 0.67 -15.50 -11.97
C LEU A 203 2.05 -14.97 -11.59
N PRO A 204 3.15 -15.53 -12.12
CA PRO A 204 4.48 -15.02 -11.82
C PRO A 204 4.60 -13.58 -12.29
N GLU A 205 5.14 -12.74 -11.42
CA GLU A 205 5.50 -11.37 -11.79
C GLU A 205 6.58 -11.38 -12.87
N GLN A 206 6.42 -10.46 -13.80
CA GLN A 206 7.33 -10.23 -14.92
C GLN A 206 8.02 -8.89 -14.72
N GLU A 207 9.33 -8.94 -14.46
CA GLU A 207 10.16 -7.75 -14.26
C GLU A 207 11.12 -7.58 -15.43
N VAL A 208 11.15 -6.39 -16.02
CA VAL A 208 12.14 -6.02 -17.03
C VAL A 208 13.35 -5.44 -16.31
N VAL A 209 14.49 -6.11 -16.37
CA VAL A 209 15.71 -5.74 -15.66
C VAL A 209 16.81 -5.32 -16.63
N HIS A 210 17.59 -4.31 -16.25
CA HIS A 210 18.82 -3.97 -16.95
C HIS A 210 20.01 -4.65 -16.28
N ALA A 211 20.55 -5.70 -16.90
CA ALA A 211 21.64 -6.52 -16.36
C ALA A 211 22.70 -6.80 -17.44
N ASN A 212 23.97 -6.84 -17.03
CA ASN A 212 25.11 -7.14 -17.91
C ASN A 212 25.21 -6.25 -19.17
N GLY A 213 24.75 -5.00 -19.07
CA GLY A 213 24.78 -4.04 -20.19
C GLY A 213 23.70 -4.28 -21.26
N GLY A 214 22.58 -4.89 -20.88
CA GLY A 214 21.39 -5.02 -21.72
C GLY A 214 20.13 -5.28 -20.91
N TRP A 215 19.02 -5.54 -21.59
CA TRP A 215 17.70 -5.76 -20.99
C TRP A 215 17.32 -7.24 -20.98
N ALA A 216 16.71 -7.71 -19.89
CA ALA A 216 16.23 -9.08 -19.73
C ALA A 216 14.87 -9.12 -19.02
N LEU A 217 14.12 -10.20 -19.21
CA LEU A 217 12.90 -10.49 -18.45
C LEU A 217 13.23 -11.45 -17.32
N LYS A 218 12.84 -11.10 -16.10
CA LYS A 218 12.93 -11.95 -14.92
C LYS A 218 11.52 -12.34 -14.49
N LEU A 219 11.33 -13.64 -14.26
CA LEU A 219 10.09 -14.18 -13.70
C LEU A 219 10.30 -14.43 -12.20
N ARG A 220 9.36 -13.98 -11.39
CA ARG A 220 9.37 -14.15 -9.94
C ARG A 220 8.06 -14.75 -9.48
N GLY A 221 8.13 -15.82 -8.69
CA GLY A 221 6.94 -16.35 -8.00
C GLY A 221 6.63 -15.55 -6.74
N ASP A 222 5.37 -15.57 -6.34
CA ASP A 222 4.91 -14.91 -5.12
C ASP A 222 5.52 -15.58 -3.89
N LEU A 223 5.92 -14.76 -2.91
CA LEU A 223 6.34 -15.25 -1.60
C LEU A 223 5.10 -15.58 -0.76
N ALA A 224 5.19 -16.58 0.12
CA ALA A 224 4.10 -16.87 1.07
C ALA A 224 3.72 -15.62 1.89
N THR A 225 4.72 -14.84 2.33
CA THR A 225 4.49 -13.58 3.04
C THR A 225 3.73 -12.55 2.20
N GLU A 226 3.95 -12.48 0.88
CA GLU A 226 3.20 -11.59 -0.01
C GLU A 226 1.75 -12.02 -0.11
N ALA A 227 1.49 -13.33 -0.25
CA ALA A 227 0.14 -13.88 -0.25
C ALA A 227 -0.60 -13.62 1.07
N TRP A 228 0.08 -13.74 2.21
CA TRP A 228 -0.50 -13.43 3.52
C TRP A 228 -0.77 -11.94 3.68
N ASN A 229 0.18 -11.08 3.27
CA ASN A 229 0.01 -9.64 3.36
C ASN A 229 -1.16 -9.15 2.49
N ALA A 230 -1.34 -9.71 1.29
CA ALA A 230 -2.44 -9.39 0.39
C ALA A 230 -3.83 -9.62 1.01
N GLN A 231 -3.95 -10.53 1.99
CA GLN A 231 -5.22 -10.78 2.67
C GLN A 231 -5.64 -9.65 3.62
N ILE A 232 -4.73 -8.80 4.08
CA ILE A 232 -5.02 -7.68 4.99
C ILE A 232 -5.84 -6.57 4.30
N PRO A 233 -5.45 -6.03 3.13
CA PRO A 233 -6.30 -5.09 2.40
C PRO A 233 -7.59 -5.75 1.89
N LEU A 234 -7.57 -7.03 1.49
CA LEU A 234 -8.79 -7.76 1.09
C LEU A 234 -9.79 -7.88 2.26
N LEU A 235 -9.29 -8.19 3.46
CA LEU A 235 -10.10 -8.20 4.69
C LEU A 235 -10.72 -6.82 4.95
N THR A 236 -9.93 -5.76 4.78
CA THR A 236 -10.38 -4.37 4.96
C THR A 236 -11.45 -3.99 3.94
N GLY A 237 -11.28 -4.33 2.65
CA GLY A 237 -12.28 -4.12 1.61
C GLY A 237 -13.59 -4.87 1.90
N ARG A 238 -13.50 -6.12 2.38
CA ARG A 238 -14.66 -6.89 2.83
C ARG A 238 -15.35 -6.24 4.04
N ALA A 239 -14.59 -5.68 4.98
CA ALA A 239 -15.13 -4.97 6.13
C ALA A 239 -15.87 -3.70 5.71
N ALA A 240 -15.31 -2.93 4.77
CA ALA A 240 -15.92 -1.73 4.21
C ALA A 240 -17.20 -1.99 3.43
N ALA A 241 -17.29 -3.14 2.74
CA ALA A 241 -18.48 -3.55 1.98
C ALA A 241 -19.64 -4.07 2.85
N ARG A 242 -19.42 -4.28 4.16
CA ARG A 242 -20.52 -4.64 5.06
C ARG A 242 -21.44 -3.42 5.21
N PRO A 243 -22.76 -3.61 5.35
CA PRO A 243 -23.65 -2.52 5.75
C PRO A 243 -23.25 -2.09 7.16
N VAL A 244 -22.37 -1.09 7.26
CA VAL A 244 -21.97 -0.51 8.53
C VAL A 244 -23.08 0.45 8.93
N SER A 245 -23.71 0.19 10.08
CA SER A 245 -24.38 1.23 10.86
C SER A 245 -23.31 2.20 11.35
N LEU A 246 -22.84 3.08 10.48
CA LEU A 246 -21.92 4.14 10.88
C LEU A 246 -22.72 5.15 11.71
N PRO A 247 -22.28 5.50 12.94
CA PRO A 247 -22.77 6.72 13.56
C PRO A 247 -22.44 7.91 12.62
N PRO A 248 -23.28 8.95 12.60
CA PRO A 248 -23.11 10.08 11.68
C PRO A 248 -21.72 10.69 11.83
N ILE A 249 -21.00 10.83 10.71
CA ILE A 249 -19.77 11.61 10.64
C ILE A 249 -20.21 13.07 10.77
N HIS A 250 -19.91 13.70 11.91
CA HIS A 250 -20.01 15.15 12.02
C HIS A 250 -18.86 15.75 11.21
N LEU A 251 -19.21 16.34 10.06
CA LEU A 251 -18.35 17.20 9.24
C LEU A 251 -18.34 18.61 9.83
#